data_AF-A0A1V6D6K0-F1
#
_entry.id   AF-A0A1V6D6K0-F1
#
_cell.length_a   1.000
_cell.length_b   1.000
_cell.length_c   1.000
_cell.angle_alpha   90.00
_cell.angle_beta   90.00
_cell.angle_gamma   90.00
#
_symmetry.space_group_name_H-M   'P 1'
#
loop_
_entity.id
_entity.type
_entity.pdbx_description
1 polymer ?
#
loop_
_entity_poly.entity_id
_entity_poly.type
_entity_poly.pdbx_seq_one_letter_code
_entity_poly.pdbx_strand_id
1 'polypeptide(L)'
;MKKHSIVVLLAGSLLSFACAAPEPSARPGGQVLSAAPTCPCPSCPPADCAAKQGQAGTRIPLIGEDAPAFRAQTTRGPIAFPDDYKGRWVILFSHPADFTPVCTTEFMTFATLAPQFAALDCDLVGLSIDSNFSHIAWLRTIAERATFRDMQHVNVTFPLIADVKMDVARKYGMVQPSASSTEAVRAVFFIDPKAKIRAVIYYPLANGRNFQEIKRLLIAMQTSDAHKVATPADWQPGEDVIVPPPNSCGTARQRVEQPQAGDTVVDWFMTFRKLPKEKLKLP
;
A
#
# COMPACT_ATOMS: atom_id res chain seq x y z
N MET A 1 12.16 58.08 17.26
CA MET A 1 11.10 57.60 16.35
C MET A 1 10.39 56.42 17.01
N LYS A 2 9.07 56.36 16.89
CA LYS A 2 8.12 55.70 17.81
C LYS A 2 8.18 54.16 17.77
N LYS A 3 8.21 53.55 18.96
CA LYS A 3 7.90 52.14 19.22
C LYS A 3 6.45 51.84 18.79
N HIS A 4 6.22 50.77 18.04
CA HIS A 4 4.88 50.19 17.86
C HIS A 4 4.87 48.83 18.54
N SER A 5 4.35 48.80 19.77
CA SER A 5 3.93 47.58 20.44
C SER A 5 2.55 47.22 19.91
N ILE A 6 2.46 46.10 19.17
CA ILE A 6 1.18 45.47 18.87
C ILE A 6 0.79 44.65 20.10
N VAL A 7 -0.24 45.14 20.81
CA VAL A 7 -0.96 44.40 21.84
C VAL A 7 -1.99 43.53 21.11
N VAL A 8 -1.73 42.23 21.00
CA VAL A 8 -2.76 41.27 20.61
C VAL A 8 -3.54 40.91 21.88
N LEU A 9 -4.76 41.41 21.97
CA LEU A 9 -5.75 40.99 22.95
C LEU A 9 -6.09 39.51 22.71
N LEU A 10 -5.64 38.63 23.61
CA LEU A 10 -6.16 37.28 23.75
C LEU A 10 -7.55 37.38 24.42
N ALA A 11 -8.59 37.44 23.59
CA ALA A 11 -9.94 37.15 24.05
C ALA A 11 -10.03 35.66 24.36
N GLY A 12 -9.99 35.32 25.65
CA GLY A 12 -10.26 33.97 26.14
C GLY A 12 -11.72 33.62 25.88
N SER A 13 -11.98 32.94 24.76
CA SER A 13 -13.22 32.21 24.55
C SER A 13 -13.10 30.86 25.25
N LEU A 14 -13.70 30.75 26.43
CA LEU A 14 -14.00 29.48 27.06
C LEU A 14 -15.05 28.76 26.21
N LEU A 15 -14.60 28.05 25.17
CA LEU A 15 -15.40 27.02 24.52
C LEU A 15 -15.68 25.93 25.54
N SER A 16 -16.88 26.00 26.14
CA SER A 16 -17.43 24.98 27.00
C SER A 16 -17.50 23.66 26.24
N PHE A 17 -16.56 22.76 26.50
CA PHE A 17 -16.56 21.38 25.98
C PHE A 17 -17.64 20.57 26.69
N ALA A 18 -18.87 20.66 26.19
CA ALA A 18 -19.94 19.76 26.56
C ALA A 18 -19.96 18.55 25.60
N CYS A 19 -19.06 17.60 25.81
CA CYS A 19 -19.22 16.23 25.32
C CYS A 19 -20.14 15.53 26.33
N ALA A 20 -21.43 15.88 26.32
CA ALA A 20 -22.40 15.23 27.18
C ALA A 20 -22.56 13.77 26.74
N ALA A 21 -22.31 12.83 27.66
CA ALA A 21 -22.58 11.42 27.44
C ALA A 21 -24.10 11.24 27.20
N PRO A 22 -24.53 10.51 26.15
CA PRO A 22 -25.94 10.18 26.02
C PRO A 22 -26.35 9.21 27.13
N GLU A 23 -27.46 9.51 27.81
CA GLU A 23 -28.11 8.58 28.73
C GLU A 23 -28.56 7.29 28.00
N PRO A 24 -28.53 6.13 28.66
CA PRO A 24 -28.87 4.87 28.02
C PRO A 24 -30.38 4.77 27.78
N SER A 25 -30.81 4.96 26.52
CA SER A 25 -32.19 4.64 26.12
C SER A 25 -32.34 3.13 25.95
N ALA A 26 -33.19 2.51 26.77
CA ALA A 26 -33.62 1.13 26.59
C ALA A 26 -34.39 0.97 25.27
N ARG A 27 -33.98 0.03 24.41
CA ARG A 27 -34.78 -0.45 23.27
C ARG A 27 -35.22 -1.89 23.53
N PRO A 28 -36.49 -2.24 23.33
CA PRO A 28 -36.96 -3.63 23.41
C PRO A 28 -36.55 -4.39 22.14
N GLY A 29 -36.27 -5.68 22.33
CA GLY A 29 -35.80 -6.59 21.29
C GLY A 29 -36.80 -6.86 20.18
N GLY A 30 -36.28 -7.03 18.97
CA GLY A 30 -36.97 -7.60 17.82
C GLY A 30 -36.07 -8.65 17.17
N GLN A 31 -36.48 -9.91 17.25
CA GLN A 31 -35.89 -11.01 16.49
C GLN A 31 -36.17 -10.81 15.00
N VAL A 32 -35.11 -10.78 14.19
CA VAL A 32 -35.23 -10.95 12.73
C VAL A 32 -34.90 -12.40 12.41
N LEU A 33 -35.94 -13.17 12.09
CA LEU A 33 -35.82 -14.51 11.52
C LEU A 33 -35.15 -14.41 10.15
N SER A 34 -34.02 -15.10 9.99
CA SER A 34 -33.33 -15.29 8.72
C SER A 34 -34.14 -16.25 7.85
N ALA A 35 -34.62 -15.78 6.69
CA ALA A 35 -35.16 -16.63 5.64
C ALA A 35 -34.04 -17.02 4.67
N ALA A 36 -33.87 -18.33 4.45
CA ALA A 36 -32.99 -18.85 3.40
C ALA A 36 -33.49 -18.42 2.01
N PRO A 37 -32.61 -18.16 1.03
CA PRO A 37 -33.02 -17.70 -0.29
C PRO A 37 -33.74 -18.84 -1.04
N THR A 38 -35.04 -18.70 -1.24
CA THR A 38 -35.82 -19.60 -2.10
C THR A 38 -35.61 -19.21 -3.57
N CYS A 39 -35.23 -20.20 -4.38
CA CYS A 39 -35.03 -20.07 -5.82
C CYS A 39 -36.34 -19.60 -6.51
N PRO A 40 -36.31 -18.66 -7.48
CA PRO A 40 -37.52 -18.01 -7.99
C PRO A 40 -38.32 -18.82 -9.03
N CYS A 41 -37.91 -20.07 -9.36
CA CYS A 41 -38.55 -20.84 -10.43
C CYS A 41 -39.10 -22.19 -9.91
N PRO A 42 -40.42 -22.36 -9.82
CA PRO A 42 -41.05 -23.59 -9.32
C PRO A 42 -40.99 -24.79 -10.30
N SER A 43 -40.28 -24.67 -11.42
CA SER A 43 -40.23 -25.70 -12.48
C SER A 43 -38.82 -26.09 -12.95
N CYS A 44 -37.75 -25.64 -12.29
CA CYS A 44 -36.39 -26.07 -12.66
C CYS A 44 -36.08 -27.47 -12.09
N PRO A 45 -35.63 -28.44 -12.90
CA PRO A 45 -35.13 -29.71 -12.41
C PRO A 45 -33.84 -29.50 -11.58
N PRO A 46 -33.62 -30.27 -10.50
CA PRO A 46 -32.54 -30.03 -9.53
C PRO A 46 -31.12 -30.12 -10.09
N ALA A 47 -30.95 -30.69 -11.29
CA ALA A 47 -29.65 -30.78 -11.97
C ALA A 47 -29.17 -29.45 -12.59
N ASP A 48 -30.09 -28.54 -12.96
CA ASP A 48 -29.73 -27.26 -13.60
C ASP A 48 -29.46 -26.13 -12.60
N CYS A 49 -29.89 -26.28 -11.33
CA CYS A 49 -29.53 -25.35 -10.27
C CYS A 49 -28.08 -25.54 -9.77
N ALA A 50 -27.45 -26.68 -10.07
CA ALA A 50 -26.09 -27.01 -9.65
C ALA A 50 -25.00 -26.48 -10.60
N ALA A 51 -25.36 -25.92 -11.77
CA ALA A 51 -24.41 -25.54 -12.82
C ALA A 51 -23.99 -24.05 -12.84
N LYS A 52 -24.24 -23.31 -11.75
CA LYS A 52 -23.62 -21.99 -11.50
C LYS A 52 -22.97 -21.96 -10.12
N GLN A 53 -22.10 -22.94 -9.83
CA GLN A 53 -21.08 -22.72 -8.81
C GLN A 53 -20.12 -21.66 -9.34
N GLY A 54 -20.06 -20.54 -8.62
CA GLY A 54 -19.56 -19.27 -9.11
C GLY A 54 -18.17 -19.35 -9.71
N GLN A 55 -17.98 -18.61 -10.80
CA GLN A 55 -16.73 -17.88 -10.90
C GLN A 55 -16.61 -17.07 -9.61
N ALA A 56 -15.80 -17.54 -8.67
CA ALA A 56 -15.29 -16.67 -7.63
C ALA A 56 -14.63 -15.52 -8.39
N GLY A 57 -15.32 -14.38 -8.46
CA GLY A 57 -14.82 -13.21 -9.16
C GLY A 57 -13.42 -12.95 -8.65
N THR A 58 -12.49 -12.65 -9.57
CA THR A 58 -11.11 -12.32 -9.22
C THR A 58 -11.12 -11.25 -8.14
N ARG A 59 -10.90 -11.64 -6.88
CA ARG A 59 -10.87 -10.73 -5.74
C ARG A 59 -9.43 -10.29 -5.55
N ILE A 60 -9.24 -8.98 -5.51
CA ILE A 60 -7.97 -8.36 -5.19
C ILE A 60 -7.73 -8.52 -3.67
N PRO A 61 -6.52 -8.86 -3.21
CA PRO A 61 -6.17 -8.86 -1.78
C PRO A 61 -6.42 -7.48 -1.14
N LEU A 62 -7.03 -7.46 0.04
CA LEU A 62 -7.36 -6.22 0.74
C LEU A 62 -6.26 -5.82 1.73
N ILE A 63 -6.20 -4.52 2.04
CA ILE A 63 -5.31 -4.00 3.08
C ILE A 63 -5.65 -4.65 4.43
N GLY A 64 -4.63 -5.17 5.11
CA GLY A 64 -4.72 -5.89 6.38
C GLY A 64 -4.87 -7.42 6.24
N GLU A 65 -5.15 -7.93 5.06
CA GLU A 65 -5.17 -9.38 4.79
C GLU A 65 -3.75 -9.95 4.73
N ASP A 66 -3.63 -11.24 5.02
CA ASP A 66 -2.41 -12.00 4.71
C ASP A 66 -2.18 -12.01 3.20
N ALA A 67 -0.94 -11.75 2.79
CA ALA A 67 -0.56 -11.82 1.40
C ALA A 67 -0.69 -13.28 0.88
N PRO A 68 -1.40 -13.52 -0.23
CA PRO A 68 -1.63 -14.88 -0.73
C PRO A 68 -0.33 -15.66 -0.96
N ALA A 69 -0.21 -16.83 -0.34
CA ALA A 69 0.98 -17.66 -0.49
C ALA A 69 1.11 -18.23 -1.91
N PHE A 70 2.35 -18.34 -2.39
CA PHE A 70 2.69 -18.96 -3.67
C PHE A 70 4.10 -19.52 -3.71
N ARG A 71 4.34 -20.42 -4.66
CA ARG A 71 5.67 -20.83 -5.08
C ARG A 71 5.82 -20.48 -6.55
N ALA A 72 6.95 -19.90 -6.94
CA ALA A 72 7.15 -19.44 -8.30
C ALA A 72 8.61 -19.58 -8.74
N GLN A 73 8.81 -19.82 -10.03
CA GLN A 73 10.13 -19.73 -10.65
C GLN A 73 10.47 -18.27 -10.93
N THR A 74 11.71 -17.86 -10.62
CA THR A 74 12.20 -16.52 -10.93
C THR A 74 13.53 -16.57 -11.67
N THR A 75 13.98 -15.41 -12.15
CA THR A 75 15.33 -15.20 -12.71
C THR A 75 16.45 -15.52 -11.73
N ARG A 76 16.18 -15.57 -10.42
CA ARG A 76 17.16 -15.90 -9.36
C ARG A 76 16.94 -17.27 -8.71
N GLY A 77 16.12 -18.12 -9.33
CA GLY A 77 15.75 -19.43 -8.80
C GLY A 77 14.32 -19.45 -8.24
N PRO A 78 13.87 -20.61 -7.74
CA PRO A 78 12.55 -20.74 -7.15
C PRO A 78 12.43 -19.99 -5.82
N ILE A 79 11.27 -19.41 -5.56
CA ILE A 79 10.93 -18.76 -4.28
C ILE A 79 9.64 -19.34 -3.69
N ALA A 80 9.50 -19.25 -2.37
CA ALA A 80 8.32 -19.58 -1.57
C ALA A 80 7.87 -18.34 -0.79
N PHE A 81 6.79 -17.71 -1.27
CA PHE A 81 6.22 -16.51 -0.67
C PHE A 81 5.06 -16.86 0.28
N PRO A 82 4.94 -16.25 1.48
CA PRO A 82 5.80 -15.19 2.02
C PRO A 82 7.02 -15.69 2.82
N ASP A 83 7.21 -17.00 2.96
CA ASP A 83 8.20 -17.60 3.88
C ASP A 83 9.63 -17.08 3.68
N ASP A 84 10.08 -16.96 2.43
CA ASP A 84 11.43 -16.49 2.08
C ASP A 84 11.67 -15.00 2.42
N TYR A 85 10.61 -14.24 2.71
CA TYR A 85 10.65 -12.79 2.94
C TYR A 85 10.16 -12.38 4.33
N LYS A 86 9.92 -13.33 5.23
CA LYS A 86 9.46 -13.03 6.59
C LYS A 86 10.42 -12.08 7.30
N GLY A 87 9.86 -11.10 8.01
CA GLY A 87 10.64 -10.11 8.76
C GLY A 87 11.10 -8.91 7.94
N ARG A 88 10.87 -8.88 6.63
CA ARG A 88 11.27 -7.79 5.72
C ARG A 88 10.05 -7.21 5.01
N TRP A 89 10.14 -5.96 4.57
CA TRP A 89 9.15 -5.42 3.64
C TRP A 89 9.34 -6.02 2.25
N VAL A 90 8.25 -6.18 1.50
CA VAL A 90 8.31 -6.59 0.10
C VAL A 90 7.44 -5.69 -0.74
N ILE A 91 8.00 -5.23 -1.86
CA ILE A 91 7.24 -4.65 -2.95
C ILE A 91 7.13 -5.69 -4.06
N LEU A 92 5.96 -6.30 -4.16
CA LEU A 92 5.59 -7.18 -5.26
C LEU A 92 4.92 -6.33 -6.34
N PHE A 93 5.49 -6.31 -7.54
CA PHE A 93 4.96 -5.46 -8.61
C PHE A 93 4.93 -6.22 -9.93
N SER A 94 3.92 -5.92 -10.74
CA SER A 94 3.78 -6.52 -12.07
C SER A 94 4.05 -5.54 -13.21
N HIS A 95 4.36 -6.08 -14.38
CA HIS A 95 4.39 -5.35 -15.65
C HIS A 95 3.70 -6.17 -16.75
N PRO A 96 3.15 -5.51 -17.80
CA PRO A 96 2.42 -6.20 -18.87
C PRO A 96 3.23 -7.25 -19.63
N ALA A 97 4.39 -6.87 -20.16
CA ALA A 97 5.22 -7.73 -20.99
C ALA A 97 6.68 -7.25 -21.02
N ASP A 98 7.60 -8.21 -21.10
CA ASP A 98 9.00 -8.00 -21.44
C ASP A 98 9.14 -7.34 -22.83
N PHE A 99 10.31 -6.75 -23.10
CA PHE A 99 10.62 -6.10 -24.39
C PHE A 99 9.66 -4.96 -24.78
N THR A 100 8.95 -4.36 -23.83
CA THR A 100 8.13 -3.17 -24.04
C THR A 100 8.75 -1.92 -23.41
N PRO A 101 8.58 -0.73 -24.01
CA PRO A 101 9.35 0.45 -23.64
C PRO A 101 9.01 0.96 -22.23
N VAL A 102 7.73 1.08 -21.87
CA VAL A 102 7.34 1.55 -20.54
C VAL A 102 7.81 0.60 -19.44
N CYS A 103 7.72 -0.72 -19.64
CA CYS A 103 8.25 -1.69 -18.69
C CYS A 103 9.77 -1.58 -18.55
N THR A 104 10.46 -1.32 -19.66
CA THR A 104 11.92 -1.15 -19.67
C THR A 104 12.35 0.06 -18.85
N THR A 105 11.69 1.21 -19.03
CA THR A 105 12.00 2.42 -18.24
C THR A 105 11.69 2.24 -16.75
N GLU A 106 10.63 1.50 -16.42
CA GLU A 106 10.27 1.14 -15.05
C GLU A 106 11.31 0.24 -14.38
N PHE A 107 11.76 -0.82 -15.05
CA PHE A 107 12.77 -1.73 -14.50
C PHE A 107 14.13 -1.05 -14.32
N MET A 108 14.53 -0.20 -15.27
CA MET A 108 15.74 0.62 -15.13
C MET A 108 15.65 1.53 -13.91
N THR A 109 14.49 2.17 -13.70
CA THR A 109 14.28 3.07 -12.55
C THR A 109 14.29 2.31 -11.22
N PHE A 110 13.59 1.17 -11.12
CA PHE A 110 13.59 0.36 -9.91
C PHE A 110 14.98 -0.20 -9.59
N ALA A 111 15.72 -0.67 -10.60
CA ALA A 111 17.06 -1.23 -10.40
C ALA A 111 18.05 -0.18 -9.88
N THR A 112 17.99 1.05 -10.40
CA THR A 112 18.77 2.18 -9.88
C THR A 112 18.41 2.53 -8.43
N LEU A 113 17.14 2.40 -8.06
CA LEU A 113 16.67 2.66 -6.69
C LEU A 113 16.80 1.46 -5.74
N ALA A 114 17.09 0.27 -6.25
CA ALA A 114 17.12 -0.97 -5.46
C ALA A 114 18.03 -0.89 -4.22
N PRO A 115 19.23 -0.25 -4.26
CA PRO A 115 20.05 -0.08 -3.05
C PRO A 115 19.34 0.72 -1.95
N GLN A 116 18.53 1.71 -2.34
CA GLN A 116 17.79 2.54 -1.39
C GLN A 116 16.62 1.78 -0.77
N PHE A 117 15.95 0.90 -1.54
CA PHE A 117 14.93 -0.02 -0.99
C PHE A 117 15.55 -1.05 -0.05
N ALA A 118 16.70 -1.61 -0.41
CA ALA A 118 17.42 -2.56 0.44
C ALA A 118 17.84 -1.93 1.78
N ALA A 119 18.32 -0.68 1.76
CA ALA A 119 18.64 0.08 2.97
C ALA A 119 17.41 0.44 3.83
N LEU A 120 16.21 0.43 3.25
CA LEU A 120 14.93 0.52 3.95
C LEU A 120 14.39 -0.86 4.38
N ASP A 121 15.21 -1.92 4.36
CA ASP A 121 14.82 -3.29 4.70
C ASP A 121 13.62 -3.80 3.86
N CYS A 122 13.63 -3.43 2.57
CA CYS A 122 12.59 -3.78 1.61
C CYS A 122 13.17 -4.49 0.39
N ASP A 123 12.63 -5.68 0.11
CA ASP A 123 12.95 -6.44 -1.08
C ASP A 123 11.98 -6.09 -2.22
N LEU A 124 12.48 -6.14 -3.45
CA LEU A 124 11.70 -5.93 -4.67
C LEU A 124 11.47 -7.30 -5.32
N VAL A 125 10.27 -7.55 -5.82
CA VAL A 125 9.93 -8.75 -6.59
C VAL A 125 9.08 -8.35 -7.79
N GLY A 126 9.62 -8.53 -8.99
CA GLY A 126 8.91 -8.26 -10.24
C GLY A 126 8.07 -9.47 -10.68
N LEU A 127 7.08 -9.24 -11.52
CA LEU A 127 6.27 -10.28 -12.13
C LEU A 127 5.78 -9.87 -13.54
N SER A 128 5.89 -10.76 -14.51
CA SER A 128 5.00 -10.78 -15.66
C SER A 128 4.59 -12.21 -15.97
N ILE A 129 3.78 -12.36 -17.01
CA ILE A 129 3.34 -13.66 -17.49
C ILE A 129 4.30 -14.26 -18.54
N ASP A 130 5.43 -13.60 -18.79
CA ASP A 130 6.42 -14.07 -19.74
C ASP A 130 7.19 -15.28 -19.17
N SER A 131 7.89 -15.99 -20.06
CA SER A 131 8.75 -17.11 -19.64
C SER A 131 10.04 -16.62 -18.98
N ASN A 132 10.64 -17.47 -18.15
CA ASN A 132 11.93 -17.15 -17.53
C ASN A 132 13.06 -16.90 -18.55
N PHE A 133 13.00 -17.52 -19.73
CA PHE A 133 13.94 -17.26 -20.82
C PHE A 133 13.78 -15.86 -21.41
N SER A 134 12.53 -15.40 -21.56
CA SER A 134 12.23 -14.02 -21.97
C SER A 134 12.83 -13.03 -20.98
N HIS A 135 12.60 -13.25 -19.67
CA HIS A 135 13.15 -12.38 -18.64
C HIS A 135 14.67 -12.28 -18.74
N ILE A 136 15.38 -13.41 -18.83
CA ILE A 136 16.85 -13.42 -18.92
C ILE A 136 17.33 -12.63 -20.14
N ALA A 137 16.72 -12.85 -21.30
CA ALA A 137 17.10 -12.13 -22.52
C ALA A 137 16.79 -10.62 -22.43
N TRP A 138 15.66 -10.26 -21.83
CA TRP A 138 15.26 -8.87 -21.65
C TRP A 138 16.13 -8.14 -20.64
N LEU A 139 16.39 -8.73 -19.47
CA LEU A 139 17.27 -8.15 -18.45
C LEU A 139 18.70 -7.94 -18.96
N ARG A 140 19.21 -8.86 -19.80
CA ARG A 140 20.49 -8.66 -20.51
C ARG A 140 20.41 -7.49 -21.48
N THR A 141 19.32 -7.35 -22.22
CA THR A 141 19.11 -6.19 -23.11
C THR A 141 19.11 -4.88 -22.32
N ILE A 142 18.50 -4.84 -21.14
CA ILE A 142 18.54 -3.68 -20.24
C ILE A 142 19.99 -3.34 -19.85
N ALA A 143 20.76 -4.33 -19.43
CA ALA A 143 22.14 -4.15 -18.99
C ALA A 143 23.11 -3.79 -20.13
N GLU A 144 22.88 -4.33 -21.34
CA GLU A 144 23.83 -4.19 -22.45
C GLU A 144 23.49 -3.00 -23.37
N ARG A 145 22.20 -2.67 -23.53
CA ARG A 145 21.75 -1.81 -24.66
C ARG A 145 20.77 -0.71 -24.30
N ALA A 146 19.95 -0.87 -23.26
CA ALA A 146 18.90 0.09 -22.96
C ALA A 146 19.46 1.39 -22.35
N THR A 147 18.89 2.51 -22.77
CA THR A 147 19.16 3.84 -22.21
C THR A 147 17.84 4.53 -21.89
N PHE A 148 17.79 5.22 -20.76
CA PHE A 148 16.64 6.04 -20.40
C PHE A 148 17.09 7.17 -19.47
N ARG A 149 16.93 8.42 -19.93
CA ARG A 149 17.51 9.61 -19.27
C ARG A 149 19.03 9.45 -19.11
N ASP A 150 19.53 9.57 -17.90
CA ASP A 150 20.92 9.41 -17.48
C ASP A 150 21.29 7.95 -17.14
N MET A 151 20.34 7.02 -17.21
CA MET A 151 20.57 5.61 -16.91
C MET A 151 21.03 4.83 -18.16
N GLN A 152 22.14 4.12 -18.02
CA GLN A 152 22.72 3.18 -18.98
C GLN A 152 23.42 2.06 -18.21
N HIS A 153 23.57 0.90 -18.84
CA HIS A 153 24.25 -0.25 -18.23
C HIS A 153 23.68 -0.68 -16.86
N VAL A 154 22.35 -0.63 -16.74
CA VAL A 154 21.66 -0.91 -15.47
C VAL A 154 21.48 -2.41 -15.29
N ASN A 155 22.04 -2.94 -14.20
CA ASN A 155 21.85 -4.33 -13.80
C ASN A 155 20.62 -4.48 -12.89
N VAL A 156 19.63 -5.23 -13.35
CA VAL A 156 18.45 -5.60 -12.55
C VAL A 156 18.81 -6.80 -11.66
N THR A 157 18.84 -6.59 -10.35
CA THR A 157 19.32 -7.59 -9.37
C THR A 157 18.21 -8.24 -8.54
N PHE A 158 16.98 -7.72 -8.58
CA PHE A 158 15.84 -8.33 -7.91
C PHE A 158 15.25 -9.49 -8.74
N PRO A 159 14.60 -10.48 -8.10
CA PRO A 159 13.95 -11.57 -8.81
C PRO A 159 12.77 -11.07 -9.65
N LEU A 160 12.63 -11.65 -10.84
CA LEU A 160 11.46 -11.50 -11.71
C LEU A 160 10.78 -12.85 -11.86
N ILE A 161 9.52 -12.95 -11.39
CA ILE A 161 8.68 -14.14 -11.45
C ILE A 161 8.20 -14.37 -12.90
N ALA A 162 8.39 -15.60 -13.38
CA ALA A 162 7.83 -16.10 -14.62
C ALA A 162 6.48 -16.77 -14.37
N ASP A 163 5.38 -16.02 -14.50
CA ASP A 163 4.02 -16.48 -14.21
C ASP A 163 3.23 -16.85 -15.47
N VAL A 164 3.78 -17.74 -16.30
CA VAL A 164 3.19 -18.16 -17.59
C VAL A 164 1.75 -18.69 -17.43
N LYS A 165 1.43 -19.29 -16.28
CA LYS A 165 0.09 -19.82 -15.97
C LYS A 165 -0.87 -18.76 -15.40
N MET A 166 -0.37 -17.56 -15.10
CA MET A 166 -1.10 -16.46 -14.45
C MET A 166 -1.61 -16.82 -13.04
N ASP A 167 -1.00 -17.80 -12.38
CA ASP A 167 -1.48 -18.30 -11.09
C ASP A 167 -1.29 -17.23 -10.00
N VAL A 168 -0.12 -16.59 -10.00
CA VAL A 168 0.21 -15.52 -9.04
C VAL A 168 -0.55 -14.24 -9.44
N ALA A 169 -0.56 -13.90 -10.72
CA ALA A 169 -1.24 -12.73 -11.25
C ALA A 169 -2.76 -12.77 -10.95
N ARG A 170 -3.40 -13.93 -11.04
CA ARG A 170 -4.83 -14.08 -10.67
C ARG A 170 -5.05 -13.97 -9.16
N LYS A 171 -4.20 -14.61 -8.34
CA LYS A 171 -4.27 -14.51 -6.86
C LYS A 171 -4.20 -13.06 -6.36
N TYR A 172 -3.40 -12.24 -7.04
CA TYR A 172 -3.21 -10.83 -6.71
C TYR A 172 -4.07 -9.89 -7.56
N GLY A 173 -5.03 -10.39 -8.35
CA GLY A 173 -5.89 -9.54 -9.19
C GLY A 173 -5.13 -8.62 -10.15
N MET A 174 -3.96 -9.06 -10.62
CA MET A 174 -3.13 -8.36 -11.60
C MET A 174 -3.61 -8.58 -13.04
N VAL A 175 -4.43 -9.61 -13.29
CA VAL A 175 -5.14 -9.75 -14.56
C VAL A 175 -6.52 -9.10 -14.42
N GLN A 176 -6.74 -8.00 -15.14
CA GLN A 176 -8.00 -7.25 -15.13
C GLN A 176 -8.67 -7.40 -16.51
N PRO A 177 -9.68 -8.28 -16.66
CA PRO A 177 -10.21 -8.67 -17.98
C PRO A 177 -10.73 -7.51 -18.85
N SER A 178 -11.21 -6.43 -18.22
CA SER A 178 -11.66 -5.23 -18.94
C SER A 178 -10.50 -4.41 -19.53
N ALA A 179 -9.27 -4.64 -19.09
CA ALA A 179 -8.06 -4.00 -19.60
C ALA A 179 -7.25 -4.96 -20.49
N SER A 180 -6.98 -6.17 -20.01
CA SER A 180 -6.33 -7.25 -20.76
C SER A 180 -6.58 -8.60 -20.10
N SER A 181 -6.80 -9.64 -20.90
CA SER A 181 -6.88 -11.02 -20.44
C SER A 181 -5.57 -11.80 -20.62
N THR A 182 -4.61 -11.21 -21.33
CA THR A 182 -3.35 -11.83 -21.74
C THR A 182 -2.13 -11.08 -21.20
N GLU A 183 -2.30 -10.12 -20.31
CA GLU A 183 -1.20 -9.35 -19.70
C GLU A 183 -1.58 -8.97 -18.26
N ALA A 184 -0.58 -8.83 -17.40
CA ALA A 184 -0.78 -8.24 -16.08
C ALA A 184 -0.84 -6.70 -16.21
N VAL A 185 -1.75 -6.04 -15.49
CA VAL A 185 -1.70 -4.57 -15.35
C VAL A 185 -0.49 -4.17 -14.50
N ARG A 186 -0.19 -2.86 -14.39
CA ARG A 186 0.92 -2.35 -13.59
C ARG A 186 0.51 -2.25 -12.11
N ALA A 187 0.49 -3.37 -11.41
CA ALA A 187 0.15 -3.44 -10.00
C ALA A 187 1.38 -3.27 -9.11
N VAL A 188 1.18 -2.74 -7.90
CA VAL A 188 2.19 -2.67 -6.83
C VAL A 188 1.52 -3.04 -5.52
N PHE A 189 2.07 -4.02 -4.81
CA PHE A 189 1.65 -4.46 -3.49
C PHE A 189 2.76 -4.16 -2.49
N PHE A 190 2.41 -3.42 -1.44
CA PHE A 190 3.27 -3.23 -0.29
C PHE A 190 2.92 -4.27 0.75
N ILE A 191 3.90 -5.09 1.13
CA ILE A 191 3.72 -6.21 2.04
C ILE A 191 4.68 -6.01 3.20
N ASP A 192 4.16 -6.03 4.43
CA ASP A 192 4.96 -5.74 5.62
C ASP A 192 5.71 -6.98 6.15
N PRO A 193 6.60 -6.83 7.15
CA PRO A 193 7.34 -7.93 7.78
C PRO A 193 6.49 -9.08 8.34
N LYS A 194 5.19 -8.85 8.56
CA LYS A 194 4.22 -9.85 9.02
C LYS A 194 3.42 -10.46 7.86
N ALA A 195 3.87 -10.25 6.63
CA ALA A 195 3.22 -10.66 5.40
C ALA A 195 1.81 -10.09 5.21
N LYS A 196 1.52 -8.90 5.76
CA LYS A 196 0.23 -8.23 5.56
C LYS A 196 0.27 -7.26 4.40
N ILE A 197 -0.80 -7.21 3.60
CA ILE A 197 -0.97 -6.19 2.56
C ILE A 197 -1.19 -4.82 3.23
N ARG A 198 -0.41 -3.81 2.85
CA ARG A 198 -0.46 -2.46 3.44
C ARG A 198 -0.93 -1.39 2.48
N ALA A 199 -0.65 -1.56 1.19
CA ALA A 199 -1.14 -0.70 0.14
C ALA A 199 -1.14 -1.47 -1.19
N VAL A 200 -2.07 -1.10 -2.07
CA VAL A 200 -2.19 -1.63 -3.42
C VAL A 200 -2.36 -0.46 -4.38
N ILE A 201 -1.61 -0.45 -5.47
CA ILE A 201 -1.67 0.59 -6.49
C ILE A 201 -1.80 -0.09 -7.85
N TYR A 202 -2.78 0.35 -8.66
CA TYR A 202 -2.98 -0.12 -10.03
C TYR A 202 -2.82 1.03 -11.01
N TYR A 203 -1.89 0.87 -11.95
CA TYR A 203 -1.73 1.74 -13.11
C TYR A 203 -2.20 1.01 -14.38
N PRO A 204 -2.76 1.74 -15.35
CA PRO A 204 -3.05 1.18 -16.66
C PRO A 204 -1.76 0.87 -17.43
N LEU A 205 -1.87 0.09 -18.50
CA LEU A 205 -0.75 -0.37 -19.32
C LEU A 205 0.09 0.79 -19.89
N ALA A 206 -0.57 1.90 -20.26
CA ALA A 206 0.06 3.03 -20.95
C ALA A 206 0.86 3.98 -20.03
N ASN A 207 0.68 3.92 -18.71
CA ASN A 207 1.23 4.91 -17.78
C ASN A 207 2.30 4.28 -16.89
N GLY A 208 3.54 4.77 -17.03
CA GLY A 208 4.63 4.42 -16.10
C GLY A 208 4.37 4.95 -14.70
N ARG A 209 4.77 4.17 -13.69
CA ARG A 209 4.62 4.48 -12.26
C ARG A 209 5.62 5.53 -11.78
N ASN A 210 5.25 6.21 -10.70
CA ASN A 210 6.15 7.09 -9.97
C ASN A 210 6.86 6.33 -8.85
N PHE A 211 8.14 6.00 -9.06
CA PHE A 211 8.94 5.25 -8.08
C PHE A 211 9.33 6.06 -6.84
N GLN A 212 9.35 7.40 -6.93
CA GLN A 212 9.54 8.24 -5.75
C GLN A 212 8.34 8.17 -4.83
N GLU A 213 7.12 8.07 -5.38
CA GLU A 213 5.92 7.85 -4.56
C GLU A 213 5.94 6.47 -3.90
N ILE A 214 6.38 5.43 -4.63
CA ILE A 214 6.51 4.09 -4.06
C ILE A 214 7.49 4.11 -2.87
N LYS A 215 8.64 4.75 -3.03
CA LYS A 215 9.63 4.92 -1.95
C LYS A 215 9.08 5.75 -0.79
N ARG A 216 8.42 6.88 -1.09
CA ARG A 216 7.84 7.79 -0.07
C ARG A 216 6.79 7.08 0.76
N LEU A 217 5.88 6.33 0.12
CA LEU A 217 4.83 5.58 0.82
C LEU A 217 5.40 4.47 1.71
N LEU A 218 6.44 3.74 1.26
CA LEU A 218 7.16 2.79 2.10
C LEU A 218 7.73 3.46 3.36
N ILE A 219 8.44 4.57 3.20
CA ILE A 219 9.01 5.33 4.33
C ILE A 219 7.91 5.82 5.26
N ALA A 220 6.79 6.33 4.72
CA ALA A 220 5.66 6.80 5.52
C ALA A 220 5.07 5.67 6.37
N MET A 221 4.84 4.48 5.79
CA MET A 221 4.32 3.32 6.54
C MET A 221 5.29 2.85 7.62
N GLN A 222 6.59 2.78 7.31
CA GLN A 222 7.62 2.44 8.31
C GLN A 222 7.70 3.47 9.44
N THR A 223 7.56 4.75 9.10
CA THR A 223 7.55 5.86 10.07
C THR A 223 6.33 5.75 11.00
N SER A 224 5.14 5.53 10.44
CA SER A 224 3.91 5.31 11.20
C SER A 224 4.01 4.13 12.15
N ASP A 225 4.54 3.00 11.68
CA ASP A 225 4.66 1.79 12.47
C ASP A 225 5.67 1.95 13.63
N ALA A 226 6.81 2.59 13.36
CA ALA A 226 7.89 2.79 14.32
C ALA A 226 7.54 3.83 15.39
N HIS A 227 6.91 4.95 15.00
CA HIS A 227 6.67 6.09 15.90
C HIS A 227 5.24 6.19 16.42
N LYS A 228 4.32 5.31 15.97
CA LYS A 228 2.89 5.32 16.34
C LYS A 228 2.21 6.64 15.99
N VAL A 229 2.48 7.12 14.79
CA VAL A 229 1.97 8.38 14.22
C VAL A 229 1.30 8.13 12.88
N ALA A 230 0.52 9.09 12.39
CA ALA A 230 0.03 9.13 11.02
C ALA A 230 0.80 10.19 10.21
N THR A 231 0.89 10.03 8.89
CA THR A 231 1.49 11.03 8.00
C THR A 231 0.40 11.83 7.31
N PRO A 232 0.46 13.18 7.27
CA PRO A 232 -0.52 14.01 6.57
C PRO A 232 -0.46 13.82 5.04
N ALA A 233 -1.37 14.50 4.34
CA ALA A 233 -1.36 14.58 2.88
C ALA A 233 -0.01 15.14 2.38
N ASP A 234 0.49 14.59 1.28
CA ASP A 234 1.75 14.97 0.61
C ASP A 234 3.02 14.87 1.48
N TRP A 235 2.92 14.23 2.65
CA TRP A 235 4.01 14.17 3.63
C TRP A 235 5.31 13.64 3.04
N GLN A 236 6.38 14.38 3.29
CA GLN A 236 7.77 14.02 3.05
C GLN A 236 8.52 13.76 4.35
N PRO A 237 9.56 12.89 4.32
CA PRO A 237 10.39 12.64 5.48
C PRO A 237 10.92 13.94 6.10
N GLY A 238 10.77 14.11 7.42
CA GLY A 238 11.18 15.31 8.15
C GLY A 238 10.07 16.35 8.39
N GLU A 239 8.94 16.23 7.70
CA GLU A 239 7.76 17.07 7.96
C GLU A 239 6.98 16.57 9.18
N ASP A 240 6.13 17.43 9.71
CA ASP A 240 5.33 17.14 10.89
C ASP A 240 4.39 15.95 10.64
N VAL A 241 4.27 15.10 11.66
CA VAL A 241 3.39 13.93 11.65
C VAL A 241 2.16 14.18 12.51
N ILE A 242 1.09 13.45 12.27
CA ILE A 242 -0.16 13.53 13.03
C ILE A 242 -0.12 12.58 14.22
N VAL A 243 -0.41 13.10 15.40
CA VAL A 243 -0.61 12.30 16.62
C VAL A 243 -2.02 11.67 16.54
N PRO A 244 -2.17 10.34 16.64
CA PRO A 244 -3.47 9.69 16.53
C PRO A 244 -4.51 10.32 17.47
N PRO A 245 -5.76 10.53 17.01
CA PRO A 245 -6.76 11.23 17.80
C PRO A 245 -7.11 10.44 19.06
N PRO A 246 -7.43 11.11 20.17
CA PRO A 246 -7.93 10.46 21.38
C PRO A 246 -9.28 9.79 21.11
N ASN A 247 -9.56 8.70 21.81
CA ASN A 247 -10.79 7.91 21.62
C ASN A 247 -11.86 8.16 22.71
N SER A 248 -11.64 9.11 23.61
CA SER A 248 -12.60 9.48 24.66
C SER A 248 -12.59 10.98 24.94
N CYS A 249 -13.73 11.52 25.38
CA CYS A 249 -13.85 12.96 25.68
C CYS A 249 -12.84 13.41 26.76
N GLY A 250 -12.52 12.56 27.74
CA GLY A 250 -11.53 12.85 28.77
C GLY A 250 -10.12 13.02 28.21
N THR A 251 -9.67 12.08 27.37
CA THR A 251 -8.37 12.16 26.70
C THR A 251 -8.29 13.28 25.65
N ALA A 252 -9.42 13.61 25.01
CA ALA A 252 -9.54 14.74 24.10
C ALA A 252 -9.34 16.07 24.83
N ARG A 253 -10.04 16.24 25.96
CA ARG A 253 -9.89 17.40 26.84
C ARG A 253 -8.46 17.53 27.37
N GLN A 254 -7.88 16.43 27.86
CA GLN A 254 -6.50 16.43 28.36
C GLN A 254 -5.50 16.89 27.30
N ARG A 255 -5.67 16.47 26.03
CA ARG A 255 -4.75 16.88 24.95
C ARG A 255 -4.74 18.39 24.72
N VAL A 256 -5.90 19.03 24.81
CA VAL A 256 -6.04 20.48 24.62
C VAL A 256 -5.57 21.25 25.86
N GLU A 257 -5.93 20.79 27.05
CA GLU A 257 -5.57 21.46 28.31
C GLU A 257 -4.10 21.24 28.71
N GLN A 258 -3.50 20.12 28.31
CA GLN A 258 -2.16 19.69 28.68
C GLN A 258 -1.39 19.17 27.46
N PRO A 259 -1.04 20.06 26.50
CA PRO A 259 -0.31 19.67 25.31
C PRO A 259 1.08 19.12 25.67
N GLN A 260 1.51 18.06 24.98
CA GLN A 260 2.85 17.53 25.12
C GLN A 260 3.88 18.49 24.51
N ALA A 261 5.07 18.57 25.10
CA ALA A 261 6.13 19.44 24.59
C ALA A 261 6.53 19.05 23.16
N GLY A 262 6.48 20.02 22.23
CA GLY A 262 6.81 19.82 20.82
C GLY A 262 5.62 19.45 19.93
N ASP A 263 4.42 19.28 20.50
CA ASP A 263 3.19 19.09 19.73
C ASP A 263 2.53 20.46 19.42
N THR A 264 2.09 20.61 18.17
CA THR A 264 1.23 21.72 17.74
C THR A 264 -0.22 21.24 17.74
N VAL A 265 -0.98 21.64 18.76
CA VAL A 265 -2.40 21.29 18.91
C VAL A 265 -3.24 22.35 18.19
N VAL A 266 -3.78 22.00 17.03
CA VAL A 266 -4.79 22.82 16.33
C VAL A 266 -6.17 22.56 16.95
N ASP A 267 -6.47 21.29 17.19
CA ASP A 267 -7.66 20.83 17.91
C ASP A 267 -7.38 19.46 18.55
N TRP A 268 -8.30 18.95 19.39
CA TRP A 268 -8.16 17.68 20.12
C TRP A 268 -7.90 16.48 19.18
N PHE A 269 -8.46 16.48 17.97
CA PHE A 269 -8.25 15.43 16.97
C PHE A 269 -7.14 15.77 15.97
N MET A 270 -6.74 17.05 15.89
CA MET A 270 -5.81 17.58 14.90
C MET A 270 -4.57 18.12 15.61
N THR A 271 -3.65 17.21 15.91
CA THR A 271 -2.40 17.52 16.61
C THR A 271 -1.23 17.03 15.77
N PHE A 272 -0.27 17.93 15.58
CA PHE A 272 0.95 17.67 14.83
C PHE A 272 2.15 17.55 15.76
N ARG A 273 3.13 16.74 15.39
CA ARG A 273 4.37 16.52 16.12
C ARG A 273 5.56 16.65 15.18
N LYS A 274 6.59 17.37 15.61
CA LYS A 274 7.85 17.45 14.87
C LYS A 274 8.57 16.11 14.87
N LEU A 275 8.91 15.59 13.68
CA LEU A 275 9.72 14.39 13.51
C LEU A 275 10.86 14.65 12.51
N PRO A 276 11.99 15.21 12.97
CA PRO A 276 13.14 15.53 12.11
C PRO A 276 13.68 14.30 11.37
N LYS A 277 14.27 14.52 10.18
CA LYS A 277 14.80 13.44 9.31
C LYS A 277 15.82 12.56 10.03
N GLU A 278 16.60 13.12 10.94
CA GLU A 278 17.66 12.44 11.69
C GLU A 278 17.10 11.37 12.64
N LYS A 279 15.80 11.43 12.96
CA LYS A 279 15.11 10.41 13.75
C LYS A 279 14.53 9.28 12.89
N LEU A 280 14.57 9.42 11.57
CA LEU A 280 14.08 8.44 10.61
C LEU A 280 15.24 7.56 10.13
N LYS A 281 14.99 6.27 9.91
CA LYS A 281 15.96 5.35 9.31
C LYS A 281 15.94 5.51 7.79
N LEU A 282 16.59 6.56 7.29
CA LEU A 282 16.67 6.85 5.85
C LEU A 282 18.04 6.44 5.28
N PRO A 283 18.09 5.98 4.01
CA PRO A 283 19.34 5.74 3.29
C PRO A 283 20.07 7.03 2.91
#